data_AF-A0A7Z8YCC1-F1
#
_entry.id   AF-A0A7Z8YCC1-F1
#
_cell.length_a   1.000
_cell.length_b   1.000
_cell.length_c   1.000
_cell.angle_alpha   90.00
_cell.angle_beta   90.00
_cell.angle_gamma   90.00
#
_symmetry.space_group_name_H-M   'P 1'
#
loop_
_entity.id
_entity.type
_entity.pdbx_description
1 polymer ?
#
loop_
_entity_poly.entity_id
_entity_poly.type
_entity_poly.pdbx_seq_one_letter_code
_entity_poly.pdbx_strand_id
1 'polypeptide(L)'
;MKNILLQQLENALPEGMQIPDELHQLYQWIEDNGYYEDRDGVRYGYLYPWDKLEESWTDDEREGGTIITFNVDEESYRNELLEIQYKQHAEKIKRRLLVFARSGADGSECALWLDDEGRTQIVHIGSGSGSMMTCILVKNALDFLRLLAIGYDEICWDEDYPLPPNSDKNEMFVHPNTQYQEWVQNTFHTTIPAIGLEVVTPHSMDDEATDDPFLNWFYEMTDE
;
A
#
# COMPACT_ATOMS: atom_id res chain seq x y z
N MET A 1 -11.33 -22.22 1.26
CA MET A 1 -11.45 -21.80 -0.16
C MET A 1 -10.06 -21.44 -0.65
N LYS A 2 -9.85 -21.36 -1.97
CA LYS A 2 -8.56 -20.89 -2.50
C LYS A 2 -8.50 -19.37 -2.34
N ASN A 3 -7.43 -18.84 -1.76
CA ASN A 3 -7.19 -17.41 -1.67
C ASN A 3 -6.76 -16.90 -3.05
N ILE A 4 -7.66 -16.25 -3.79
CA ILE A 4 -7.39 -15.82 -5.17
C ILE A 4 -6.52 -14.56 -5.16
N LEU A 5 -6.76 -13.65 -4.21
CA LEU A 5 -5.98 -12.43 -4.06
C LEU A 5 -4.48 -12.74 -3.85
N LEU A 6 -4.18 -13.64 -2.92
CA LEU A 6 -2.82 -14.12 -2.69
C LEU A 6 -2.26 -14.84 -3.91
N GLN A 7 -3.05 -15.68 -4.56
CA GLN A 7 -2.57 -16.39 -5.74
C GLN A 7 -2.19 -15.44 -6.88
N GLN A 8 -2.93 -14.34 -7.06
CA GLN A 8 -2.60 -13.32 -8.06
C GLN A 8 -1.25 -12.66 -7.77
N LEU A 9 -0.97 -12.35 -6.49
CA LEU A 9 0.34 -11.85 -6.08
C LEU A 9 1.45 -12.89 -6.30
N GLU A 10 1.26 -14.13 -5.84
CA GLU A 10 2.22 -15.23 -5.99
C GLU A 10 2.59 -15.50 -7.44
N ASN A 11 1.60 -15.48 -8.35
CA ASN A 11 1.83 -15.72 -9.77
C ASN A 11 2.61 -14.59 -10.46
N ALA A 12 2.61 -13.39 -9.89
CA ALA A 12 3.24 -12.21 -10.46
C ALA A 12 4.63 -11.91 -9.86
N LEU A 13 5.02 -12.60 -8.78
CA LEU A 13 6.30 -12.39 -8.11
C LEU A 13 7.49 -12.56 -9.07
N PRO A 14 8.41 -11.57 -9.11
CA PRO A 14 9.71 -11.75 -9.71
C PRO A 14 10.54 -12.83 -9.01
N GLU A 15 11.49 -13.42 -9.73
CA GLU A 15 12.45 -14.37 -9.16
C GLU A 15 13.21 -13.73 -7.99
N GLY A 16 13.26 -14.43 -6.84
CA GLY A 16 13.95 -13.98 -5.63
C GLY A 16 13.08 -13.11 -4.70
N MET A 17 11.97 -12.53 -5.18
CA MET A 17 11.05 -11.78 -4.33
C MET A 17 10.21 -12.71 -3.45
N GLN A 18 9.96 -12.33 -2.21
CA GLN A 18 9.17 -13.10 -1.25
C GLN A 18 8.01 -12.26 -0.72
N ILE A 19 6.85 -12.88 -0.52
CA ILE A 19 5.72 -12.24 0.16
C ILE A 19 5.96 -12.40 1.67
N PRO A 20 5.96 -11.32 2.46
CA PRO A 20 6.00 -11.40 3.92
C PRO A 20 4.81 -12.18 4.50
N ASP A 21 5.05 -12.94 5.58
CA ASP A 21 4.02 -13.76 6.25
C ASP A 21 2.82 -12.93 6.74
N GLU A 22 3.04 -11.67 7.10
CA GLU A 22 1.99 -10.74 7.50
C GLU A 22 1.04 -10.40 6.33
N LEU A 23 1.56 -10.28 5.10
CA LEU A 23 0.74 -10.06 3.91
C LEU A 23 -0.04 -11.33 3.52
N HIS A 24 0.54 -12.52 3.71
CA HIS A 24 -0.21 -13.78 3.58
C HIS A 24 -1.42 -13.81 4.52
N GLN A 25 -1.23 -13.42 5.78
CA GLN A 25 -2.31 -13.37 6.78
C GLN A 25 -3.34 -12.28 6.48
N LEU A 26 -2.90 -11.11 6.00
CA LEU A 26 -3.79 -10.05 5.55
C LEU A 26 -4.71 -10.53 4.43
N TYR A 27 -4.16 -11.11 3.37
CA TYR A 27 -4.96 -11.59 2.26
C TYR A 27 -5.90 -12.73 2.67
N GLN A 28 -5.49 -13.59 3.61
CA GLN A 28 -6.38 -14.60 4.15
C GLN A 28 -7.53 -13.97 4.95
N TRP A 29 -7.25 -12.95 5.76
CA TRP A 29 -8.27 -12.21 6.50
C TRP A 29 -9.27 -11.52 5.56
N ILE A 30 -8.80 -10.89 4.48
CA ILE A 30 -9.66 -10.26 3.47
C ILE A 30 -10.62 -11.30 2.85
N GLU A 31 -10.09 -12.45 2.42
CA GLU A 31 -10.88 -13.53 1.82
C GLU A 31 -11.86 -14.16 2.82
N ASP A 32 -11.44 -14.38 4.07
CA ASP A 32 -12.29 -14.98 5.12
C ASP A 32 -13.47 -14.06 5.50
N ASN A 33 -13.30 -12.75 5.36
CA ASN A 33 -14.37 -11.77 5.60
C ASN A 33 -15.21 -11.48 4.33
N GLY A 34 -14.77 -11.95 3.15
CA GLY A 34 -15.43 -11.64 1.89
C GLY A 34 -15.27 -10.19 1.44
N TYR A 35 -14.19 -9.51 1.87
CA TYR A 35 -13.95 -8.09 1.58
C TYR A 35 -13.22 -7.93 0.25
N TYR A 36 -13.81 -8.48 -0.81
CA TYR A 36 -13.25 -8.45 -2.15
C TYR A 36 -14.33 -8.36 -3.22
N GLU A 37 -13.94 -7.92 -4.41
CA GLU A 37 -14.73 -8.03 -5.62
C GLU A 37 -13.90 -8.63 -6.77
N ASP A 38 -14.57 -9.24 -7.74
CA ASP A 38 -13.96 -9.73 -8.97
C ASP A 38 -14.39 -8.83 -10.14
N ARG A 39 -13.44 -8.17 -10.80
CA ARG A 39 -13.69 -7.29 -11.95
C ARG A 39 -12.67 -7.57 -13.05
N ASP A 40 -13.16 -7.81 -14.27
CA ASP A 40 -12.33 -8.07 -15.45
C ASP A 40 -11.28 -9.17 -15.24
N GLY A 41 -11.60 -10.22 -14.47
CA GLY A 41 -10.69 -11.33 -14.18
C GLY A 41 -9.64 -11.05 -13.08
N VAL A 42 -9.63 -9.86 -12.50
CA VAL A 42 -8.77 -9.46 -11.39
C VAL A 42 -9.59 -9.44 -10.09
N ARG A 43 -9.00 -9.90 -8.98
CA ARG A 43 -9.60 -9.79 -7.66
C ARG A 43 -9.03 -8.56 -6.95
N TYR A 44 -9.92 -7.75 -6.43
CA TYR A 44 -9.60 -6.56 -5.65
C TYR A 44 -10.00 -6.81 -4.21
N GLY A 45 -9.07 -6.64 -3.29
CA GLY A 45 -9.28 -6.80 -1.85
C GLY A 45 -9.33 -5.46 -1.14
N TYR A 46 -10.08 -5.40 -0.05
CA TYR A 46 -10.30 -4.20 0.75
C TYR A 46 -10.18 -4.50 2.25
N LEU A 47 -9.98 -3.46 3.06
CA LEU A 47 -10.04 -3.60 4.52
C LEU A 47 -11.47 -3.54 5.08
N TYR A 48 -12.42 -3.03 4.29
CA TYR A 48 -13.82 -2.86 4.66
C TYR A 48 -14.71 -3.14 3.43
N PRO A 49 -15.96 -3.63 3.61
CA PRO A 49 -16.87 -3.85 2.49
C PRO A 49 -17.11 -2.57 1.69
N TRP A 50 -16.83 -2.61 0.38
CA TRP A 50 -16.90 -1.44 -0.48
C TRP A 50 -18.31 -0.84 -0.58
N ASP A 51 -19.33 -1.70 -0.68
CA ASP A 51 -20.74 -1.30 -0.68
C ASP A 51 -21.12 -0.51 0.59
N LYS A 52 -20.69 -1.00 1.76
CA LYS A 52 -20.95 -0.31 3.04
C LYS A 52 -20.13 0.96 3.20
N LEU A 53 -18.91 1.00 2.66
CA LEU A 53 -18.09 2.19 2.63
C LEU A 53 -18.83 3.30 1.86
N GLU A 54 -19.26 3.01 0.64
CA GLU A 54 -20.01 3.95 -0.21
C GLU A 54 -21.33 4.39 0.44
N GLU A 55 -22.10 3.46 1.02
CA GLU A 55 -23.35 3.77 1.71
C GLU A 55 -23.16 4.67 2.95
N SER A 56 -21.99 4.61 3.59
CA SER A 56 -21.68 5.41 4.78
C SER A 56 -21.21 6.84 4.47
N TRP A 57 -20.91 7.13 3.20
CA TRP A 57 -20.27 8.37 2.81
C TRP A 57 -21.23 9.56 2.95
N THR A 58 -20.79 10.58 3.67
CA THR A 58 -21.46 11.88 3.77
C THR A 58 -20.48 13.00 3.43
N ASP A 59 -20.95 14.25 3.41
CA ASP A 59 -20.06 15.41 3.20
C ASP A 59 -19.03 15.56 4.34
N ASP A 60 -19.31 15.01 5.53
CA ASP A 60 -18.54 15.28 6.76
C ASP A 60 -17.87 14.03 7.35
N GLU A 61 -18.33 12.82 7.03
CA GLU A 61 -17.81 11.58 7.63
C GLU A 61 -18.01 10.33 6.76
N ARG A 62 -17.20 9.29 7.02
CA ARG A 62 -17.34 7.94 6.45
C ARG A 62 -16.86 6.85 7.42
N GLU A 63 -17.37 5.63 7.25
CA GLU A 63 -16.93 4.44 7.98
C GLU A 63 -15.71 3.78 7.32
N GLY A 64 -15.16 2.73 7.95
CA GLY A 64 -14.29 1.75 7.28
C GLY A 64 -12.77 1.97 7.39
N GLY A 65 -12.32 3.03 8.07
CA GLY A 65 -10.89 3.31 8.27
C GLY A 65 -10.15 3.58 6.96
N THR A 66 -8.87 3.23 6.90
CA THR A 66 -8.02 3.51 5.73
C THR A 66 -8.53 2.87 4.45
N ILE A 67 -8.69 3.71 3.42
CA ILE A 67 -8.95 3.28 2.05
C ILE A 67 -7.65 2.81 1.42
N ILE A 68 -7.64 1.55 1.02
CA ILE A 68 -6.57 0.92 0.26
C ILE A 68 -7.19 -0.21 -0.55
N THR A 69 -6.76 -0.34 -1.80
CA THR A 69 -7.20 -1.44 -2.67
C THR A 69 -6.03 -2.36 -2.94
N PHE A 70 -6.16 -3.64 -2.62
CA PHE A 70 -5.15 -4.66 -2.89
C PHE A 70 -5.49 -5.36 -4.19
N ASN A 71 -4.59 -5.32 -5.17
CA ASN A 71 -4.71 -6.09 -6.39
C ASN A 71 -3.35 -6.17 -7.08
N VAL A 72 -3.20 -7.17 -7.93
CA VAL A 72 -2.14 -7.18 -8.94
C VAL A 72 -2.83 -7.12 -10.29
N ASP A 73 -2.55 -6.06 -11.05
CA ASP A 73 -3.12 -5.90 -12.38
C ASP A 73 -2.67 -7.00 -13.35
N GLU A 74 -3.44 -7.17 -14.42
CA GLU A 74 -3.12 -8.11 -15.48
C GLU A 74 -1.71 -7.87 -16.04
N GLU A 75 -0.98 -8.95 -16.35
CA GLU A 75 0.41 -8.85 -16.78
C GLU A 75 0.60 -7.96 -18.01
N SER A 76 -0.32 -8.02 -18.99
CA SER A 76 -0.25 -7.17 -20.18
C SER A 76 -0.33 -5.68 -19.83
N TYR A 77 -1.25 -5.32 -18.94
CA TYR A 77 -1.42 -3.92 -18.51
C TYR A 77 -0.20 -3.45 -17.71
N ARG A 78 0.31 -4.28 -16.79
CA ARG A 78 1.54 -3.98 -16.04
C ARG A 78 2.72 -3.77 -16.97
N ASN A 79 2.93 -4.66 -17.94
CA ASN A 79 4.04 -4.52 -18.89
C ASN A 79 3.93 -3.24 -19.72
N GLU A 80 2.72 -2.89 -20.19
CA GLU A 80 2.48 -1.64 -20.92
C GLU A 80 2.81 -0.40 -20.08
N LEU A 81 2.35 -0.36 -18.83
CA LEU A 81 2.68 0.74 -17.90
C LEU A 81 4.18 0.86 -17.66
N LEU A 82 4.88 -0.26 -17.47
CA LEU A 82 6.32 -0.27 -17.27
C LEU A 82 7.08 0.29 -18.48
N GLU A 83 6.66 -0.06 -19.70
CA GLU A 83 7.26 0.47 -20.93
C GLU A 83 7.03 1.99 -21.07
N ILE A 84 5.84 2.47 -20.70
CA ILE A 84 5.49 3.90 -20.75
C ILE A 84 6.28 4.70 -19.71
N GLN A 85 6.31 4.23 -18.47
CA GLN A 85 6.86 4.97 -17.32
C GLN A 85 8.39 4.90 -17.26
N TYR A 86 8.96 3.72 -17.47
CA TYR A 86 10.39 3.46 -17.20
C TYR A 86 11.22 3.21 -18.45
N LYS A 87 10.60 3.15 -19.64
CA LYS A 87 11.27 3.07 -20.95
C LYS A 87 12.39 2.01 -20.96
N GLN A 88 13.66 2.43 -21.09
CA GLN A 88 14.82 1.53 -21.12
C GLN A 88 15.02 0.70 -19.83
N HIS A 89 14.43 1.13 -18.71
CA HIS A 89 14.55 0.47 -17.41
C HIS A 89 13.42 -0.54 -17.13
N ALA A 90 12.42 -0.68 -18.02
CA ALA A 90 11.24 -1.53 -17.81
C ALA A 90 11.60 -2.98 -17.37
N GLU A 91 12.60 -3.60 -18.00
CA GLU A 91 13.05 -4.95 -17.63
C GLU A 91 13.72 -5.02 -16.25
N LYS A 92 14.45 -3.97 -15.83
CA LYS A 92 15.06 -3.88 -14.51
C LYS A 92 13.98 -3.68 -13.44
N ILE A 93 12.99 -2.84 -13.71
CA ILE A 93 11.83 -2.63 -12.84
C ILE A 93 11.03 -3.92 -12.70
N LYS A 94 10.66 -4.59 -13.80
CA LYS A 94 9.86 -5.83 -13.79
C LYS A 94 10.45 -6.92 -12.90
N ARG A 95 11.78 -6.97 -12.76
CA ARG A 95 12.49 -7.97 -11.94
C ARG A 95 12.59 -7.60 -10.46
N ARG A 96 12.36 -6.34 -10.11
CA ARG A 96 12.63 -5.81 -8.77
C ARG A 96 11.44 -5.15 -8.11
N LEU A 97 10.39 -4.81 -8.84
CA LEU A 97 9.26 -4.05 -8.31
C LEU A 97 7.95 -4.69 -8.74
N LEU A 98 7.05 -4.88 -7.78
CA LEU A 98 5.70 -5.38 -8.03
C LEU A 98 4.70 -4.59 -7.20
N VAL A 99 3.87 -3.79 -7.87
CA VAL A 99 2.73 -3.09 -7.24
C VAL A 99 1.72 -4.12 -6.78
N PHE A 100 1.24 -3.97 -5.53
CA PHE A 100 0.26 -4.86 -4.92
C PHE A 100 -0.91 -4.11 -4.25
N ALA A 101 -0.83 -2.79 -4.16
CA ALA A 101 -1.90 -1.97 -3.61
C ALA A 101 -1.90 -0.55 -4.16
N ARG A 102 -3.09 0.05 -4.22
CA ARG A 102 -3.30 1.49 -4.46
C ARG A 102 -3.55 2.19 -3.14
N SER A 103 -2.69 3.13 -2.77
CA SER A 103 -2.69 3.82 -1.47
C SER A 103 -3.48 5.12 -1.45
N GLY A 104 -3.86 5.65 -2.62
CA GLY A 104 -4.71 6.83 -2.75
C GLY A 104 -5.38 6.97 -4.11
N ALA A 105 -6.42 7.79 -4.16
CA ALA A 105 -7.18 8.12 -5.36
C ALA A 105 -6.37 8.93 -6.38
N ASP A 106 -5.29 9.57 -5.93
CA ASP A 106 -4.34 10.30 -6.78
C ASP A 106 -3.50 9.38 -7.69
N GLY A 107 -3.57 8.06 -7.48
CA GLY A 107 -2.80 7.07 -8.22
C GLY A 107 -1.52 6.64 -7.52
N SER A 108 -1.33 7.01 -6.24
CA SER A 108 -0.22 6.50 -5.43
C SER A 108 -0.36 5.01 -5.16
N GLU A 109 0.79 4.35 -5.04
CA GLU A 109 0.89 2.89 -5.00
C GLU A 109 1.79 2.40 -3.87
N CYS A 110 1.47 1.22 -3.36
CA CYS A 110 2.34 0.39 -2.54
C CYS A 110 2.87 -0.76 -3.39
N ALA A 111 4.18 -1.00 -3.28
CA ALA A 111 4.86 -2.05 -4.03
C ALA A 111 5.78 -2.89 -3.13
N LEU A 112 6.02 -4.11 -3.58
CA LEU A 112 7.13 -4.94 -3.11
C LEU A 112 8.36 -4.62 -3.95
N TRP A 113 9.48 -4.33 -3.28
CA TRP A 113 10.75 -4.05 -3.92
C TRP A 113 11.84 -5.02 -3.46
N LEU A 114 12.54 -5.65 -4.41
CA LEU A 114 13.69 -6.51 -4.13
C LEU A 114 14.96 -5.65 -4.08
N ASP A 115 15.51 -5.45 -2.88
CA ASP A 115 16.72 -4.64 -2.65
C ASP A 115 18.01 -5.33 -3.12
N ASP A 116 19.14 -4.62 -3.09
CA ASP A 116 20.43 -5.15 -3.57
C ASP A 116 21.01 -6.26 -2.67
N GLU A 117 20.50 -6.40 -1.44
CA GLU A 117 20.82 -7.48 -0.51
C GLU A 117 19.93 -8.71 -0.72
N GLY A 118 18.96 -8.65 -1.64
CA GLY A 118 18.01 -9.71 -1.93
C GLY A 118 16.85 -9.79 -0.94
N ARG A 119 16.58 -8.72 -0.18
CA ARG A 119 15.42 -8.62 0.72
C ARG A 119 14.24 -7.98 -0.01
N THR A 120 13.03 -8.46 0.29
CA THR A 120 11.81 -7.81 -0.16
C THR A 120 11.37 -6.75 0.84
N GLN A 121 11.31 -5.50 0.40
CA GLN A 121 10.89 -4.32 1.15
C GLN A 121 9.48 -3.90 0.70
N ILE A 122 8.71 -3.27 1.59
CA ILE A 122 7.46 -2.59 1.23
C ILE A 122 7.78 -1.11 1.00
N VAL A 123 7.48 -0.63 -0.19
CA VAL A 123 7.79 0.73 -0.63
C VAL A 123 6.52 1.46 -1.04
N HIS A 124 6.56 2.79 -1.00
CA HIS A 124 5.52 3.67 -1.52
C HIS A 124 6.05 4.44 -2.72
N ILE A 125 5.19 4.64 -3.71
CA ILE A 125 5.47 5.46 -4.89
C ILE A 125 4.31 6.45 -5.04
N GLY A 126 4.62 7.73 -4.84
CA GLY A 126 3.66 8.81 -5.04
C GLY A 126 3.32 8.99 -6.52
N SER A 127 2.13 9.50 -6.81
CA SER A 127 1.69 9.76 -8.19
C SER A 127 2.52 10.82 -8.93
N GLY A 128 3.30 11.63 -8.20
CA GLY A 128 4.09 12.73 -8.74
C GLY A 128 3.29 13.99 -9.10
N SER A 129 1.96 13.96 -8.90
CA SER A 129 1.09 15.13 -9.10
C SER A 129 0.15 15.41 -7.92
N GLY A 130 -0.18 14.38 -7.14
CA GLY A 130 -0.83 14.49 -5.83
C GLY A 130 0.20 14.30 -4.73
N SER A 131 0.55 13.06 -4.43
CA SER A 131 1.60 12.71 -3.49
C SER A 131 2.98 12.69 -4.14
N MET A 132 3.95 13.30 -3.45
CA MET A 132 5.37 13.23 -3.78
C MET A 132 6.11 12.18 -2.93
N MET A 133 5.43 11.49 -2.00
CA MET A 133 6.06 10.55 -1.08
C MET A 133 6.56 9.32 -1.83
N THR A 134 7.88 9.08 -1.82
CA THR A 134 8.52 7.92 -2.45
C THR A 134 9.64 7.41 -1.54
N CYS A 135 9.44 6.25 -0.92
CA CYS A 135 10.34 5.75 0.12
C CYS A 135 10.14 4.25 0.38
N ILE A 136 11.05 3.66 1.15
CA ILE A 136 10.74 2.47 1.95
C ILE A 136 9.70 2.88 2.99
N LEU A 137 8.45 2.44 2.76
CA LEU A 137 7.30 2.87 3.54
C LEU A 137 7.41 2.42 4.99
N VAL A 138 7.81 1.18 5.23
CA VAL A 138 7.94 0.60 6.57
C VAL A 138 9.13 -0.33 6.69
N LYS A 139 9.62 -0.50 7.92
CA LYS A 139 10.77 -1.38 8.21
C LYS A 139 10.47 -2.87 8.12
N ASN A 140 9.20 -3.26 8.24
CA ASN A 140 8.72 -4.64 8.17
C ASN A 140 7.22 -4.67 7.83
N ALA A 141 6.72 -5.82 7.41
CA ALA A 141 5.33 -5.95 6.97
C ALA A 141 4.29 -5.82 8.11
N LEU A 142 4.66 -6.13 9.36
CA LEU A 142 3.77 -5.86 10.50
C LEU A 142 3.53 -4.35 10.67
N ASP A 143 4.56 -3.53 10.50
CA ASP A 143 4.42 -2.07 10.55
C ASP A 143 3.53 -1.53 9.42
N PHE A 144 3.50 -2.18 8.25
CA PHE A 144 2.53 -1.85 7.19
C PHE A 144 1.09 -2.10 7.66
N LEU A 145 0.81 -3.26 8.27
CA LEU A 145 -0.51 -3.56 8.81
C LEU A 145 -0.90 -2.60 9.94
N ARG A 146 0.08 -2.22 10.78
CA ARG A 146 -0.12 -1.27 11.88
C ARG A 146 -0.42 0.13 11.34
N LEU A 147 0.25 0.58 10.28
CA LEU A 147 -0.02 1.86 9.60
C LEU A 147 -1.46 1.91 9.10
N LEU A 148 -1.93 0.86 8.42
CA LEU A 148 -3.32 0.76 7.96
C LEU A 148 -4.33 0.74 9.12
N ALA A 149 -3.93 0.18 10.26
CA ALA A 149 -4.78 0.13 11.45
C ALA A 149 -4.90 1.47 12.18
N ILE A 150 -4.02 2.44 11.92
CA ILE A 150 -4.10 3.80 12.49
C ILE A 150 -5.42 4.45 12.08
N GLY A 151 -5.80 4.30 10.80
CA GLY A 151 -7.09 4.80 10.29
C GLY A 151 -7.04 6.18 9.64
N TYR A 152 -5.92 6.55 9.00
CA TYR A 152 -5.88 7.67 8.06
C TYR A 152 -6.89 7.47 6.92
N ASP A 153 -7.36 8.53 6.26
CA ASP A 153 -8.26 8.39 5.11
C ASP A 153 -7.57 7.57 4.00
N GLU A 154 -6.40 8.04 3.59
CA GLU A 154 -5.46 7.42 2.66
C GLU A 154 -4.06 7.49 3.26
N ILE A 155 -3.16 6.60 2.85
CA ILE A 155 -1.78 6.58 3.40
C ILE A 155 -0.77 7.26 2.49
N CYS A 156 -1.17 7.86 1.38
CA CYS A 156 -0.24 8.54 0.47
C CYS A 156 0.13 9.97 0.91
N TRP A 157 -0.49 10.50 1.97
CA TRP A 157 -0.30 11.86 2.47
C TRP A 157 0.68 11.88 3.67
N ASP A 158 1.95 12.20 3.43
CA ASP A 158 2.97 12.21 4.49
C ASP A 158 2.80 13.39 5.46
N GLU A 159 2.10 14.46 5.04
CA GLU A 159 1.72 15.59 5.89
C GLU A 159 0.79 15.21 7.04
N ASP A 160 0.06 14.09 6.92
CA ASP A 160 -0.86 13.59 7.95
C ASP A 160 -0.13 12.77 9.03
N TYR A 161 1.01 12.16 8.70
CA TYR A 161 1.74 11.27 9.59
C TYR A 161 2.22 11.86 10.92
N PRO A 162 2.47 13.18 11.07
CA PRO A 162 2.78 13.79 12.36
C PRO A 162 1.59 13.89 13.33
N LEU A 163 0.36 13.67 12.85
CA LEU A 163 -0.88 13.87 13.60
C LEU A 163 -1.70 12.57 13.66
N PRO A 164 -2.50 12.37 14.72
CA PRO A 164 -3.51 11.31 14.71
C PRO A 164 -4.55 11.53 13.60
N PRO A 165 -5.23 10.49 13.11
CA PRO A 165 -6.36 10.67 12.20
C PRO A 165 -7.43 11.61 12.78
N ASN A 166 -8.15 12.31 11.90
CA ASN A 166 -9.20 13.27 12.26
C ASN A 166 -8.71 14.46 13.11
N SER A 167 -7.42 14.82 13.01
CA SER A 167 -6.87 15.97 13.73
C SER A 167 -7.30 17.32 13.13
N ASP A 168 -7.44 17.40 11.79
CA ASP A 168 -8.09 18.54 11.15
C ASP A 168 -9.62 18.36 11.21
N LYS A 169 -10.32 19.37 11.71
CA LYS A 169 -11.78 19.36 11.86
C LYS A 169 -12.51 19.88 10.64
N ASN A 170 -11.78 20.39 9.65
CA ASN A 170 -12.33 20.84 8.37
C ASN A 170 -12.30 19.72 7.32
N GLU A 171 -11.55 18.66 7.58
CA GLU A 171 -11.52 17.45 6.76
C GLU A 171 -12.60 16.47 7.19
N MET A 172 -12.95 15.56 6.29
CA MET A 172 -13.90 14.48 6.54
C MET A 172 -13.44 13.60 7.72
N PHE A 173 -14.35 13.30 8.63
CA PHE A 173 -14.09 12.41 9.76
C PHE A 173 -14.15 10.94 9.31
N VAL A 174 -13.03 10.23 9.41
CA VAL A 174 -12.93 8.81 9.11
C VAL A 174 -13.08 7.99 10.38
N HIS A 175 -14.15 7.21 10.48
CA HIS A 175 -14.34 6.29 11.61
C HIS A 175 -13.39 5.10 11.49
N PRO A 176 -12.73 4.68 12.59
CA PRO A 176 -11.73 3.62 12.55
C PRO A 176 -12.35 2.25 12.23
N ASN A 177 -11.61 1.43 11.48
CA ASN A 177 -11.99 0.05 11.23
C ASN A 177 -11.67 -0.84 12.43
N THR A 178 -12.55 -0.81 13.43
CA THR A 178 -12.36 -1.54 14.70
C THR A 178 -12.14 -3.04 14.51
N GLN A 179 -12.78 -3.67 13.51
CA GLN A 179 -12.59 -5.08 13.22
C GLN A 179 -11.17 -5.38 12.73
N TYR A 180 -10.65 -4.55 11.83
CA TYR A 180 -9.27 -4.67 11.35
C TYR A 180 -8.27 -4.39 12.48
N GLN A 181 -8.51 -3.35 13.28
CA GLN A 181 -7.71 -3.00 14.45
C GLN A 181 -7.61 -4.17 15.43
N GLU A 182 -8.75 -4.75 15.83
CA GLU A 182 -8.80 -5.91 16.72
C GLU A 182 -8.09 -7.12 16.12
N TRP A 183 -8.24 -7.38 14.81
CA TRP A 183 -7.55 -8.47 14.14
C TRP A 183 -6.03 -8.28 14.18
N VAL A 184 -5.50 -7.09 13.85
CA VAL A 184 -4.07 -6.81 13.88
C VAL A 184 -3.51 -6.99 15.30
N GLN A 185 -4.17 -6.40 16.31
CA GLN A 185 -3.70 -6.49 17.69
C GLN A 185 -3.71 -7.92 18.23
N ASN A 186 -4.78 -8.69 17.94
CA ASN A 186 -4.93 -10.04 18.47
C ASN A 186 -4.05 -11.06 17.74
N THR A 187 -3.90 -10.94 16.42
CA THR A 187 -3.14 -11.89 15.59
C THR A 187 -1.63 -11.72 15.80
N PHE A 188 -1.16 -10.47 15.87
CA PHE A 188 0.27 -10.17 15.94
C PHE A 188 0.74 -9.75 17.34
N HIS A 189 -0.16 -9.75 18.33
CA HIS A 189 0.12 -9.34 19.71
C HIS A 189 0.83 -7.98 19.80
N THR A 190 0.32 -7.02 19.03
CA THR A 190 0.92 -5.69 18.85
C THR A 190 -0.02 -4.57 19.32
N THR A 191 0.48 -3.33 19.27
CA THR A 191 -0.31 -2.11 19.47
C THR A 191 -0.39 -1.30 18.19
N ILE A 192 -1.49 -0.57 18.04
CA ILE A 192 -1.67 0.38 16.94
C ILE A 192 -0.97 1.69 17.34
N PRO A 193 -0.07 2.24 16.51
CA PRO A 193 0.53 3.55 16.75
C PRO A 193 -0.51 4.66 16.82
N ALA A 194 -0.19 5.76 17.50
CA ALA A 194 -1.06 6.93 17.49
C ALA A 194 -0.93 7.74 16.20
N ILE A 195 0.27 7.72 15.60
CA ILE A 195 0.61 8.49 14.40
C ILE A 195 1.51 7.68 13.43
N GLY A 196 1.49 8.04 12.15
CA GLY A 196 2.23 7.35 11.08
C GLY A 196 3.75 7.40 11.26
N LEU A 197 4.30 8.51 11.79
CA LEU A 197 5.74 8.68 12.02
C LEU A 197 6.34 7.70 13.05
N GLU A 198 5.52 6.98 13.80
CA GLU A 198 6.02 5.91 14.68
C GLU A 198 6.45 4.66 13.92
N VAL A 199 5.97 4.47 12.68
CA VAL A 199 6.21 3.28 11.85
C VAL A 199 6.75 3.60 10.45
N VAL A 200 6.59 4.84 9.97
CA VAL A 200 7.06 5.33 8.67
C VAL A 200 8.19 6.34 8.83
N THR A 201 9.11 6.39 7.87
CA THR A 201 10.09 7.46 7.70
C THR A 201 9.93 8.01 6.28
N PRO A 202 9.03 8.99 6.06
CA PRO A 202 8.68 9.44 4.72
C PRO A 202 9.86 10.19 4.08
N HIS A 203 9.98 10.01 2.77
CA HIS A 203 10.86 10.80 1.90
C HIS A 203 10.06 11.27 0.68
N SER A 204 10.47 12.40 0.11
CA SER A 204 9.84 12.98 -1.07
C SER A 204 10.71 12.77 -2.31
N MET A 205 10.08 12.59 -3.47
CA MET A 205 10.79 12.59 -4.75
C MET A 205 11.43 13.95 -5.08
N ASP A 206 11.10 15.02 -4.34
CA ASP A 206 11.77 16.33 -4.44
C ASP A 206 13.04 16.45 -3.57
N ASP A 207 13.40 15.40 -2.80
CA ASP A 207 14.58 15.43 -1.93
C ASP A 207 15.89 15.29 -2.75
N GLU A 208 16.88 16.15 -2.50
CA GLU A 208 18.13 16.14 -3.29
C GLU A 208 19.02 14.91 -3.06
N ALA A 209 19.09 14.43 -1.82
CA ALA A 209 19.90 13.28 -1.42
C ALA A 209 19.32 12.66 -0.15
N THR A 210 19.06 11.36 -0.20
CA THR A 210 18.43 10.65 0.92
C THR A 210 19.26 9.43 1.32
N ASP A 211 19.11 9.00 2.57
CA ASP A 211 19.60 7.71 3.04
C ASP A 211 18.62 6.56 2.75
N ASP A 212 17.52 6.84 2.06
CA ASP A 212 16.55 5.85 1.60
C ASP A 212 17.07 5.17 0.31
N PRO A 213 17.41 3.87 0.36
CA PRO A 213 17.99 3.19 -0.79
C PRO A 213 16.95 2.95 -1.90
N PHE A 214 15.64 2.92 -1.59
CA PHE A 214 14.62 2.79 -2.61
C PHE A 214 14.48 4.08 -3.41
N LEU A 215 14.46 5.24 -2.75
CA LEU A 215 14.37 6.53 -3.44
C LEU A 215 15.60 6.80 -4.33
N ASN A 216 16.80 6.50 -3.83
CA ASN A 216 18.01 6.57 -4.65
C ASN A 216 17.93 5.65 -5.88
N TRP A 217 17.44 4.42 -5.70
CA TRP A 217 17.20 3.50 -6.80
C TRP A 217 16.12 4.01 -7.76
N PHE A 218 15.05 4.62 -7.24
CA PHE A 218 13.96 5.17 -8.03
C PHE A 218 14.47 6.25 -8.99
N TYR A 219 15.30 7.19 -8.50
CA TYR A 219 15.93 8.21 -9.35
C TYR A 219 16.74 7.59 -10.48
N GLU A 220 17.57 6.56 -10.22
CA GLU A 220 18.32 5.87 -11.27
C GLU A 220 17.42 5.28 -12.36
N MET A 221 16.17 4.93 -12.04
CA MET A 221 15.23 4.29 -12.97
C MET A 221 14.33 5.29 -13.69
N THR A 222 14.25 6.53 -13.21
CA THR A 222 13.43 7.60 -13.80
C THR A 222 14.24 8.70 -14.46
N ASP A 223 15.54 8.82 -14.14
CA ASP A 223 16.47 9.72 -14.81
C ASP A 223 16.72 9.27 -16.27
N GLU A 224 16.58 10.20 -17.22
CA GLU A 224 16.77 9.95 -18.66
C GLU A 224 18.23 9.78 -19.10
#